data_AF-A0A1A8X6H6-F1
#
_entry.id   AF-A0A1A8X6H6-F1
#
_cell.length_a   1.000
_cell.length_b   1.000
_cell.length_c   1.000
_cell.angle_alpha   90.00
_cell.angle_beta   90.00
_cell.angle_gamma   90.00
#
_symmetry.space_group_name_H-M   'P 1'
#
loop_
_entity.id
_entity.type
_entity.pdbx_description
1 polymer ?
#
loop_
_entity_poly.entity_id
_entity_poly.type
_entity_poly.pdbx_seq_one_letter_code
_entity_poly.pdbx_strand_id
1 'polypeptide(L)'
;MSKDQPFVIFMLGGPGSGKGTQCKLIQDKFDFIHISAGECLREYLRRCENNEVDKKHQSIVEHCINNGEIVPVHITLELMKIKMENEIEKKKKKKEEKGQSKKRQEEEELSQKKQDKEEEKEEKKKSFSFKILDENVLLKNINIEEYNKKLKYENCIYENKEVLKILKKNKINEEAKYKFIIDGFPRNYDNFDGWMSIIGNYAYVHLCLFLYCDDDNMIERCINRGLISGRVDDNMDTLRKRFETHKNSCIPVINLFLNENKCIFINANRNIQDVWNDIQYVFTNM
;
A
#
# COMPACT_ATOMS: atom_id res chain seq x y z
N MET A 1 8.45 16.58 -5.02
CA MET A 1 7.34 15.74 -5.55
C MET A 1 6.20 16.70 -5.73
N SER A 2 5.51 16.73 -6.87
CA SER A 2 4.44 17.73 -7.01
C SER A 2 3.35 17.49 -5.96
N LYS A 3 2.76 18.57 -5.44
CA LYS A 3 1.75 18.46 -4.36
C LYS A 3 0.54 17.61 -4.75
N ASP A 4 0.22 17.55 -6.04
CA ASP A 4 -0.91 16.79 -6.59
C ASP A 4 -0.53 15.36 -7.00
N GLN A 5 0.76 14.98 -7.03
CA GLN A 5 1.18 13.60 -7.24
C GLN A 5 0.85 12.77 -5.98
N PRO A 6 0.01 11.72 -6.07
CA PRO A 6 -0.33 10.92 -4.91
C PRO A 6 0.89 10.28 -4.26
N PHE A 7 0.97 10.40 -2.95
CA PHE A 7 1.99 9.80 -2.11
C PHE A 7 1.56 8.41 -1.67
N VAL A 8 2.38 7.40 -1.95
CA VAL A 8 2.03 6.00 -1.73
C VAL A 8 3.02 5.33 -0.78
N ILE A 9 2.49 4.61 0.18
CA ILE A 9 3.22 3.58 0.93
C ILE A 9 2.60 2.23 0.58
N PHE A 10 3.44 1.23 0.32
CA PHE A 10 2.97 -0.16 0.21
C PHE A 10 2.96 -0.83 1.58
N MET A 11 1.92 -1.60 1.86
CA MET A 11 1.83 -2.49 3.01
C MET A 11 1.81 -3.94 2.51
N LEU A 12 2.93 -4.64 2.69
CA LEU A 12 3.14 -6.03 2.28
C LEU A 12 3.28 -6.96 3.49
N GLY A 13 3.17 -8.26 3.24
CA GLY A 13 3.17 -9.31 4.27
C GLY A 13 2.25 -10.47 3.90
N GLY A 14 2.47 -11.63 4.50
CA GLY A 14 1.71 -12.85 4.21
C GLY A 14 0.21 -12.76 4.57
N PRO A 15 -0.61 -13.72 4.14
CA PRO A 15 -2.00 -13.82 4.59
C PRO A 15 -2.04 -13.89 6.13
N GLY A 16 -2.95 -13.16 6.78
CA GLY A 16 -3.05 -13.19 8.25
C GLY A 16 -2.02 -12.32 9.02
N SER A 17 -1.05 -11.69 8.34
CA SER A 17 -0.04 -10.85 8.99
C SER A 17 -0.54 -9.55 9.64
N GLY A 18 -1.83 -9.20 9.48
CA GLY A 18 -2.43 -8.02 10.12
C GLY A 18 -2.43 -6.73 9.29
N LYS A 19 -2.12 -6.78 7.98
CA LYS A 19 -2.06 -5.59 7.09
C LYS A 19 -3.30 -4.71 7.17
N GLY A 20 -4.49 -5.28 6.93
CA GLY A 20 -5.75 -4.53 6.93
C GLY A 20 -6.02 -3.83 8.27
N THR A 21 -5.74 -4.51 9.39
CA THR A 21 -5.85 -3.95 10.74
C THR A 21 -4.96 -2.72 10.91
N GLN A 22 -3.68 -2.84 10.56
CA GLN A 22 -2.73 -1.75 10.70
C GLN A 22 -3.01 -0.61 9.71
N CYS A 23 -3.40 -0.91 8.47
CA CYS A 23 -3.80 0.10 7.48
C CYS A 23 -5.00 0.93 7.93
N LYS A 24 -5.95 0.31 8.65
CA LYS A 24 -7.09 1.04 9.22
C LYS A 24 -6.65 2.05 10.28
N LEU A 25 -5.75 1.64 11.19
CA LEU A 25 -5.14 2.54 12.18
C LEU A 25 -4.35 3.67 11.52
N ILE A 26 -3.58 3.36 10.47
CA ILE A 26 -2.86 4.35 9.65
C ILE A 26 -3.83 5.38 9.06
N GLN A 27 -4.92 4.92 8.45
CA GLN A 27 -5.95 5.80 7.87
C GLN A 27 -6.54 6.72 8.93
N ASP A 28 -6.90 6.19 10.10
CA ASP A 28 -7.56 6.95 11.16
C ASP A 28 -6.61 7.97 11.82
N LYS A 29 -5.30 7.71 11.87
CA LYS A 29 -4.32 8.58 12.53
C LYS A 29 -3.59 9.57 11.60
N PHE A 30 -3.26 9.18 10.38
CA PHE A 30 -2.31 9.91 9.51
C PHE A 30 -2.93 10.50 8.23
N ASP A 31 -4.26 10.47 8.09
CA ASP A 31 -5.00 10.94 6.90
C ASP A 31 -4.59 10.24 5.59
N PHE A 32 -4.22 8.97 5.70
CA PHE A 32 -4.01 8.10 4.55
C PHE A 32 -5.33 7.49 4.09
N ILE A 33 -5.50 7.33 2.79
CA ILE A 33 -6.59 6.56 2.21
C ILE A 33 -6.12 5.12 2.09
N HIS A 34 -6.80 4.18 2.75
CA HIS A 34 -6.51 2.75 2.61
C HIS A 34 -7.17 2.18 1.36
N ILE A 35 -6.34 1.56 0.50
CA ILE A 35 -6.81 0.77 -0.64
C ILE A 35 -6.21 -0.63 -0.51
N SER A 36 -7.07 -1.62 -0.30
CA SER A 36 -6.68 -3.03 -0.31
C SER A 36 -6.97 -3.63 -1.68
N ALA A 37 -5.95 -4.17 -2.35
CA ALA A 37 -6.13 -4.79 -3.67
C ALA A 37 -7.11 -5.96 -3.59
N GLY A 38 -7.01 -6.77 -2.53
CA GLY A 38 -7.95 -7.85 -2.29
C GLY A 38 -9.38 -7.36 -2.07
N GLU A 39 -9.58 -6.19 -1.45
CA GLU A 39 -10.92 -5.63 -1.24
C GLU A 39 -11.48 -5.00 -2.52
N CYS A 40 -10.65 -4.35 -3.34
CA CYS A 40 -11.06 -3.90 -4.67
C CYS A 40 -11.63 -5.05 -5.51
N LEU A 41 -10.98 -6.22 -5.48
CA LEU A 41 -11.44 -7.41 -6.19
C LEU A 41 -12.75 -7.98 -5.62
N ARG A 42 -12.87 -8.08 -4.29
CA ARG A 42 -14.12 -8.55 -3.65
C ARG A 42 -15.28 -7.58 -3.84
N GLU A 43 -15.02 -6.28 -3.76
CA GLU A 43 -16.02 -5.25 -4.04
C GLU A 43 -16.47 -5.30 -5.50
N TYR A 44 -15.55 -5.53 -6.43
CA TYR A 44 -15.90 -5.74 -7.84
C TYR A 44 -16.89 -6.91 -8.00
N LEU A 45 -16.62 -8.07 -7.39
CA LEU A 45 -17.53 -9.23 -7.45
C LEU A 45 -18.93 -8.92 -6.87
N ARG A 46 -19.01 -8.28 -5.69
CA ARG A 46 -20.30 -7.86 -5.10
C ARG A 46 -21.07 -6.92 -6.02
N ARG A 47 -20.37 -5.99 -6.67
CA ARG A 47 -20.98 -5.05 -7.62
C ARG A 47 -21.42 -5.74 -8.91
N CYS A 48 -20.74 -6.80 -9.34
CA CYS A 48 -21.20 -7.65 -10.45
C CYS A 48 -22.50 -8.37 -10.09
N GLU A 49 -22.63 -8.92 -8.88
CA GLU A 49 -23.87 -9.55 -8.40
C GLU A 49 -25.04 -8.56 -8.44
N ASN A 50 -24.81 -7.32 -8.03
CA ASN A 50 -25.80 -6.24 -8.04
C ASN A 50 -26.03 -5.59 -9.42
N ASN A 51 -25.34 -6.03 -10.48
CA ASN A 51 -25.37 -5.42 -11.82
C ASN A 51 -24.96 -3.92 -11.86
N GLU A 52 -24.07 -3.50 -10.97
CA GLU A 52 -23.59 -2.11 -10.88
C GLU A 52 -22.35 -1.80 -11.73
N VAL A 53 -21.71 -2.84 -12.27
CA VAL A 53 -20.47 -2.76 -13.07
C VAL A 53 -20.47 -3.80 -14.18
N ASP A 54 -19.64 -3.57 -15.20
CA ASP A 54 -19.35 -4.55 -16.26
C ASP A 54 -18.77 -5.85 -15.67
N LYS A 55 -19.29 -6.99 -16.13
CA LYS A 55 -18.95 -8.34 -15.68
C LYS A 55 -17.81 -8.99 -16.48
N LYS A 56 -17.15 -8.27 -17.39
CA LYS A 56 -16.06 -8.78 -18.25
C LYS A 56 -14.96 -9.53 -17.52
N HIS A 57 -14.69 -9.21 -16.25
CA HIS A 57 -13.65 -9.81 -15.43
C HIS A 57 -14.20 -10.70 -14.31
N GLN A 58 -15.51 -10.87 -14.19
CA GLN A 58 -16.12 -11.56 -13.04
C GLN A 58 -15.59 -12.99 -12.88
N SER A 59 -15.62 -13.79 -13.94
CA SER A 59 -15.23 -15.20 -13.90
C SER A 59 -13.75 -15.40 -13.51
N ILE A 60 -12.85 -14.61 -14.09
CA ILE A 60 -11.41 -14.70 -13.80
C ILE A 60 -11.08 -14.21 -12.39
N VAL A 61 -11.73 -13.15 -11.91
CA VAL A 61 -11.53 -12.64 -10.55
C VAL A 61 -12.04 -13.63 -9.51
N GLU A 62 -13.22 -14.19 -9.73
CA GLU A 62 -13.82 -15.20 -8.86
C GLU A 62 -12.95 -16.47 -8.79
N HIS A 63 -12.52 -16.98 -9.94
CA HIS A 63 -11.62 -18.13 -10.01
C HIS A 63 -10.34 -17.91 -9.21
N CYS A 64 -9.64 -16.80 -9.43
CA CYS A 64 -8.38 -16.54 -8.73
C CYS A 64 -8.57 -16.36 -7.22
N ILE A 65 -9.64 -15.67 -6.77
CA ILE A 65 -9.92 -15.50 -5.34
C ILE A 65 -10.15 -16.86 -4.67
N ASN A 66 -11.01 -17.69 -5.25
CA ASN A 66 -11.37 -18.98 -4.67
C ASN A 66 -10.18 -19.95 -4.65
N ASN A 67 -9.30 -19.86 -5.65
CA ASN A 67 -8.12 -20.72 -5.76
C ASN A 67 -6.85 -20.15 -5.11
N GLY A 68 -6.89 -18.94 -4.54
CA GLY A 68 -5.72 -18.31 -3.93
C GLY A 68 -4.64 -17.89 -4.92
N GLU A 69 -5.02 -17.68 -6.18
CA GLU A 69 -4.15 -17.27 -7.29
C GLU A 69 -4.10 -15.75 -7.41
N ILE A 70 -3.07 -15.26 -8.12
CA ILE A 70 -2.94 -13.83 -8.41
C ILE A 70 -3.78 -13.48 -9.65
N VAL A 71 -4.75 -12.59 -9.48
CA VAL A 71 -5.52 -12.02 -10.59
C VAL A 71 -4.57 -11.29 -11.56
N PRO A 72 -4.76 -11.40 -12.89
CA PRO A 72 -3.97 -10.67 -13.87
C PRO A 72 -3.78 -9.20 -13.52
N VAL A 73 -2.53 -8.72 -13.62
CA VAL A 73 -2.12 -7.41 -13.11
C VAL A 73 -2.96 -6.26 -13.67
N HIS A 74 -3.29 -6.30 -14.96
CA HIS A 74 -4.04 -5.22 -15.62
C HIS A 74 -5.43 -5.03 -15.00
N ILE A 75 -6.12 -6.11 -14.61
CA ILE A 75 -7.44 -6.06 -13.95
C ILE A 75 -7.30 -5.43 -12.57
N THR A 76 -6.32 -5.89 -11.79
CA THR A 76 -6.09 -5.38 -10.43
C THR A 76 -5.74 -3.89 -10.46
N LEU A 77 -4.87 -3.47 -11.38
CA LEU A 77 -4.48 -2.07 -11.54
C LEU A 77 -5.62 -1.19 -12.06
N GLU A 78 -6.45 -1.68 -12.99
CA GLU A 78 -7.65 -0.98 -13.45
C GLU A 78 -8.57 -0.66 -12.27
N LEU A 79 -8.92 -1.66 -11.47
CA LEU A 79 -9.80 -1.51 -10.31
C LEU A 79 -9.20 -0.61 -9.22
N MET A 80 -7.91 -0.75 -8.94
CA MET A 80 -7.21 0.08 -7.95
C MET A 80 -7.12 1.53 -8.41
N LYS A 81 -6.80 1.78 -9.68
CA LYS A 81 -6.73 3.14 -10.24
C LYS A 81 -8.08 3.84 -10.15
N ILE A 82 -9.16 3.17 -10.54
CA ILE A 82 -10.53 3.70 -10.39
C ILE A 82 -10.82 4.04 -8.92
N LYS A 83 -10.44 3.17 -7.97
CA LYS A 83 -10.64 3.44 -6.54
C LYS A 83 -9.83 4.67 -6.08
N MET A 84 -8.57 4.79 -6.50
CA MET A 84 -7.72 5.94 -6.17
C MET A 84 -8.33 7.25 -6.68
N GLU A 85 -8.75 7.28 -7.95
CA GLU A 85 -9.35 8.46 -8.58
C GLU A 85 -10.66 8.87 -7.89
N ASN A 86 -11.52 7.91 -7.58
CA ASN A 86 -12.76 8.15 -6.84
C ASN A 86 -12.52 8.75 -5.44
N GLU A 87 -11.53 8.24 -4.70
CA GLU A 87 -11.20 8.79 -3.37
C GLU A 87 -10.59 10.19 -3.45
N ILE A 88 -9.80 10.47 -4.49
CA ILE A 88 -9.32 11.83 -4.79
C ILE A 88 -10.49 12.77 -5.06
N GLU A 89 -11.45 12.36 -5.89
CA GLU A 89 -12.63 13.17 -6.23
C GLU A 89 -13.50 13.42 -4.99
N LYS A 90 -13.75 12.40 -4.17
CA LYS A 90 -14.46 12.56 -2.88
C LYS A 90 -13.76 13.56 -1.97
N LYS A 91 -12.42 13.52 -1.86
CA LYS A 91 -11.65 14.50 -1.08
C LYS A 91 -11.75 15.91 -1.67
N LYS A 92 -11.82 16.07 -3.00
CA LYS A 92 -12.04 17.37 -3.65
C LYS A 92 -13.41 17.95 -3.29
N LYS A 93 -14.48 17.17 -3.47
CA LYS A 93 -15.87 17.58 -3.15
C LYS A 93 -16.03 17.99 -1.68
N LYS A 94 -15.50 17.19 -0.74
CA LYS A 94 -15.53 17.54 0.71
C LYS A 94 -14.80 18.84 1.04
N LYS A 95 -13.74 19.19 0.31
CA LYS A 95 -13.03 20.47 0.49
C LYS A 95 -13.82 21.64 -0.09
N GLU A 96 -14.48 21.45 -1.23
CA GLU A 96 -15.35 22.44 -1.85
C GLU A 96 -16.57 22.75 -0.98
N GLU A 97 -17.23 21.73 -0.42
CA GLU A 97 -18.37 21.87 0.50
C GLU A 97 -17.96 22.62 1.78
N LYS A 98 -16.81 22.25 2.39
CA LYS A 98 -16.26 22.96 3.57
C LYS A 98 -15.83 24.40 3.26
N GLY A 99 -15.33 24.64 2.04
CA GLY A 99 -14.97 25.97 1.55
C GLY A 99 -16.19 26.86 1.31
N GLN A 100 -17.32 26.30 0.86
CA GLN A 100 -18.59 27.02 0.73
C GLN A 100 -19.24 27.33 2.09
N SER A 101 -19.09 26.47 3.10
CA SER A 101 -19.51 26.77 4.47
C SER A 101 -18.66 27.87 5.14
N LYS A 102 -17.35 27.94 4.83
CA LYS A 102 -16.48 29.04 5.30
C LYS A 102 -16.70 30.36 4.56
N LYS A 103 -17.03 30.32 3.26
CA LYS A 103 -17.40 31.53 2.49
C LYS A 103 -18.68 32.22 3.00
N ARG A 104 -19.58 31.51 3.68
CA ARG A 104 -20.73 32.13 4.38
C ARG A 104 -20.37 32.85 5.69
N GLN A 105 -19.12 32.73 6.18
CA GLN A 105 -18.63 33.42 7.38
C GLN A 105 -17.49 34.41 7.09
N GLU A 106 -16.88 34.39 5.91
CA GLU A 106 -15.76 35.26 5.53
C GLU A 106 -16.11 36.29 4.43
N GLU A 107 -17.39 36.45 4.06
CA GLU A 107 -17.84 37.50 3.11
C GLU A 107 -17.92 38.91 3.71
N GLU A 108 -17.43 39.15 4.93
CA GLU A 108 -17.26 40.50 5.51
C GLU A 108 -15.81 41.02 5.57
N GLU A 109 -14.77 40.26 5.18
CA GLU A 109 -13.40 40.80 5.14
C GLU A 109 -12.69 40.59 3.80
N LEU A 110 -12.84 41.63 2.97
CA LEU A 110 -11.95 42.16 1.94
C LEU A 110 -11.40 41.21 0.86
N SER A 111 -12.02 41.38 -0.31
CA SER A 111 -11.35 41.77 -1.54
C SER A 111 -9.95 42.39 -1.39
N GLN A 112 -8.90 41.71 -1.87
CA GLN A 112 -7.91 42.24 -2.83
C GLN A 112 -6.70 41.32 -3.00
N LYS A 113 -6.59 40.72 -4.19
CA LYS A 113 -5.43 40.72 -5.12
C LYS A 113 -5.40 39.43 -5.96
N LYS A 114 -5.63 39.61 -7.26
CA LYS A 114 -5.27 38.67 -8.31
C LYS A 114 -3.84 38.95 -8.80
N GLN A 115 -3.32 37.97 -9.53
CA GLN A 115 -2.15 37.97 -10.43
C GLN A 115 -0.82 37.55 -9.82
N ASP A 116 -0.48 36.27 -10.00
CA ASP A 116 0.33 35.76 -11.12
C ASP A 116 0.84 34.36 -10.75
N LYS A 117 0.59 33.37 -11.61
CA LYS A 117 1.21 32.05 -11.51
C LYS A 117 1.65 31.63 -12.91
N GLU A 118 2.94 31.80 -13.15
CA GLU A 118 3.66 31.10 -14.19
C GLU A 118 3.54 29.58 -13.92
N GLU A 119 3.19 28.83 -14.95
CA GLU A 119 3.25 27.37 -14.93
C GLU A 119 4.73 26.94 -14.95
N GLU A 120 5.35 26.85 -13.78
CA GLU A 120 6.53 26.00 -13.63
C GLU A 120 6.12 24.56 -13.95
N LYS A 121 6.73 23.97 -14.98
CA LYS A 121 6.65 22.54 -15.24
C LYS A 121 7.32 21.80 -14.08
N GLU A 122 6.57 21.51 -13.01
CA GLU A 122 7.01 20.67 -11.90
C GLU A 122 7.40 19.27 -12.44
N GLU A 123 8.70 18.99 -12.44
CA GLU A 123 9.23 17.69 -12.83
C GLU A 123 8.76 16.63 -11.81
N LYS A 124 7.95 15.66 -12.26
CA LYS A 124 7.42 14.60 -11.39
C LYS A 124 8.56 13.73 -10.85
N LYS A 125 8.61 13.58 -9.53
CA LYS A 125 9.63 12.77 -8.86
C LYS A 125 9.38 11.29 -9.18
N LYS A 126 10.40 10.58 -9.66
CA LYS A 126 10.32 9.13 -9.90
C LYS A 126 10.42 8.34 -8.61
N SER A 127 9.64 7.27 -8.52
CA SER A 127 9.60 6.36 -7.36
C SER A 127 10.90 5.58 -7.17
N PHE A 128 11.62 5.26 -8.23
CA PHE A 128 12.84 4.45 -8.18
C PHE A 128 13.90 5.04 -9.14
N SER A 129 15.19 4.86 -8.82
CA SER A 129 16.30 5.41 -9.62
C SER A 129 16.67 4.57 -10.84
N PHE A 130 16.24 3.30 -10.91
CA PHE A 130 16.55 2.42 -12.03
C PHE A 130 15.56 2.57 -13.19
N LYS A 131 16.04 2.35 -14.43
CA LYS A 131 15.17 2.03 -15.56
C LYS A 131 14.70 0.60 -15.38
N ILE A 132 13.40 0.37 -15.42
CA ILE A 132 12.83 -0.96 -15.23
C ILE A 132 13.18 -1.77 -16.48
N LEU A 133 13.73 -2.98 -16.27
CA LEU A 133 14.40 -3.86 -17.24
C LEU A 133 15.85 -3.48 -17.59
N ASP A 134 16.69 -3.22 -16.59
CA ASP A 134 18.12 -3.53 -16.76
C ASP A 134 18.32 -4.99 -16.36
N GLU A 135 18.73 -5.86 -17.29
CA GLU A 135 19.20 -7.24 -17.02
C GLU A 135 20.33 -7.27 -15.97
N ASN A 136 20.95 -6.10 -15.74
CA ASN A 136 21.96 -5.83 -14.73
C ASN A 136 21.42 -5.59 -13.32
N VAL A 137 20.10 -5.57 -13.09
CA VAL A 137 19.57 -5.84 -11.75
C VAL A 137 19.73 -7.34 -11.50
N LEU A 138 20.99 -7.78 -11.43
CA LEU A 138 21.44 -8.71 -10.42
C LEU A 138 20.91 -8.15 -9.10
N LEU A 139 19.64 -8.44 -8.80
CA LEU A 139 19.16 -8.53 -7.45
C LEU A 139 20.23 -9.40 -6.81
N LYS A 140 21.14 -8.79 -6.02
CA LYS A 140 21.79 -9.58 -4.98
C LYS A 140 20.60 -10.27 -4.35
N ASN A 141 20.57 -11.60 -4.44
CA ASN A 141 19.54 -12.41 -3.80
C ASN A 141 19.76 -12.15 -2.31
N ILE A 142 19.22 -11.04 -1.83
CA ILE A 142 19.32 -10.63 -0.45
C ILE A 142 18.63 -11.76 0.25
N ASN A 143 19.40 -12.48 1.06
CA ASN A 143 18.85 -13.50 1.89
C ASN A 143 17.88 -12.79 2.84
N ILE A 144 16.58 -12.93 2.59
CA ILE A 144 15.55 -12.30 3.40
C ILE A 144 15.65 -12.79 4.83
N GLU A 145 16.10 -14.01 5.09
CA GLU A 145 16.32 -14.47 6.47
C GLU A 145 17.48 -13.69 7.13
N GLU A 146 18.54 -13.38 6.39
CA GLU A 146 19.65 -12.56 6.89
C GLU A 146 19.20 -11.11 7.13
N TYR A 147 18.42 -10.54 6.20
CA TYR A 147 17.92 -9.17 6.34
C TYR A 147 16.85 -9.08 7.44
N ASN A 148 15.99 -10.09 7.56
CA ASN A 148 15.08 -10.26 8.68
C ASN A 148 15.88 -10.35 9.99
N LYS A 149 17.01 -11.06 10.04
CA LYS A 149 17.89 -11.04 11.24
C LYS A 149 18.46 -9.64 11.53
N LYS A 150 18.85 -8.86 10.51
CA LYS A 150 19.34 -7.47 10.68
C LYS A 150 18.24 -6.49 11.10
N LEU A 151 17.01 -6.73 10.66
CA LEU A 151 15.84 -5.92 10.98
C LEU A 151 15.05 -6.45 12.19
N LYS A 152 15.35 -7.66 12.67
CA LYS A 152 14.85 -8.20 13.93
C LYS A 152 15.42 -7.32 15.04
N TYR A 153 14.53 -6.59 15.66
CA TYR A 153 14.79 -5.89 16.91
C TYR A 153 14.06 -6.65 18.03
N GLU A 154 14.77 -6.88 19.13
CA GLU A 154 14.19 -7.47 20.35
C GLU A 154 13.37 -6.43 21.12
N ASN A 155 13.77 -5.15 21.01
CA ASN A 155 13.15 -4.00 21.68
C ASN A 155 12.22 -3.22 20.72
N CYS A 156 12.10 -1.91 20.87
CA CYS A 156 11.29 -1.07 19.99
C CYS A 156 12.03 -0.75 18.68
N ILE A 157 11.27 -0.48 17.61
CA ILE A 157 11.83 -0.21 16.27
C ILE A 157 12.83 0.96 16.22
N TYR A 158 12.72 1.92 17.15
CA TYR A 158 13.55 3.13 17.21
C TYR A 158 15.02 2.86 17.57
N GLU A 159 15.34 1.68 18.09
CA GLU A 159 16.72 1.29 18.39
C GLU A 159 17.43 0.64 17.18
N ASN A 160 16.68 0.27 16.14
CA ASN A 160 17.25 -0.43 14.99
C ASN A 160 17.98 0.53 14.05
N LYS A 161 19.32 0.40 13.98
CA LYS A 161 20.20 1.27 13.17
C LYS A 161 19.86 1.28 11.68
N GLU A 162 19.46 0.14 11.10
CA GLU A 162 19.09 0.08 9.68
C GLU A 162 17.75 0.78 9.43
N VAL A 163 16.77 0.63 10.31
CA VAL A 163 15.51 1.38 10.21
C VAL A 163 15.75 2.88 10.31
N LEU A 164 16.56 3.33 11.28
CA LEU A 164 16.92 4.75 11.42
C LEU A 164 17.62 5.30 10.17
N LYS A 165 18.49 4.50 9.53
CA LYS A 165 19.16 4.88 8.28
C LYS A 165 18.17 5.02 7.13
N ILE A 166 17.23 4.09 7.01
CA ILE A 166 16.17 4.13 5.99
C ILE A 166 15.28 5.37 6.18
N LEU A 167 14.84 5.64 7.40
CA LEU A 167 14.02 6.81 7.74
C LEU A 167 14.77 8.12 7.42
N LYS A 168 16.04 8.23 7.85
CA LYS A 168 16.86 9.41 7.55
C LYS A 168 17.03 9.64 6.05
N LYS A 169 17.31 8.59 5.27
CA LYS A 169 17.52 8.68 3.81
C LYS A 169 16.23 9.08 3.08
N ASN A 170 15.08 8.63 3.57
CA ASN A 170 13.79 8.86 2.95
C ASN A 170 13.02 9.99 3.63
N LYS A 171 13.63 10.86 4.43
CA LYS A 171 12.88 11.92 5.11
C LYS A 171 12.17 12.86 4.10
N ILE A 172 10.89 13.11 4.30
CA ILE A 172 10.11 14.04 3.46
C ILE A 172 9.71 15.31 4.23
N ASN A 173 9.95 16.45 3.58
CA ASN A 173 9.59 17.77 4.12
C ASN A 173 8.35 18.36 3.41
N GLU A 174 7.92 17.78 2.30
CA GLU A 174 6.79 18.28 1.50
C GLU A 174 5.51 17.51 1.84
N GLU A 175 4.44 18.25 2.18
CA GLU A 175 3.14 17.64 2.44
C GLU A 175 2.41 17.29 1.13
N ALA A 176 2.11 16.01 0.96
CA ALA A 176 1.31 15.52 -0.15
C ALA A 176 -0.18 15.75 0.10
N LYS A 177 -0.90 16.27 -0.92
CA LYS A 177 -2.35 16.50 -0.83
C LYS A 177 -3.15 15.20 -0.74
N TYR A 178 -2.64 14.14 -1.37
CA TYR A 178 -3.27 12.82 -1.39
C TYR A 178 -2.25 11.78 -0.94
N LYS A 179 -2.60 11.04 0.12
CA LYS A 179 -1.76 10.01 0.75
C LYS A 179 -2.51 8.69 0.70
N PHE A 180 -1.87 7.63 0.21
CA PHE A 180 -2.45 6.30 0.03
C PHE A 180 -1.59 5.24 0.71
N ILE A 181 -2.24 4.33 1.42
CA ILE A 181 -1.64 3.10 1.91
C ILE A 181 -2.22 1.95 1.08
N ILE A 182 -1.38 1.34 0.26
CA ILE A 182 -1.76 0.28 -0.66
C ILE A 182 -1.47 -1.07 0.00
N ASP A 183 -2.54 -1.77 0.37
CA ASP A 183 -2.49 -3.04 1.11
C ASP A 183 -2.55 -4.25 0.17
N GLY A 184 -1.54 -5.10 0.29
CA GLY A 184 -1.52 -6.42 -0.33
C GLY A 184 -1.30 -6.38 -1.85
N PHE A 185 -0.58 -5.36 -2.33
CA PHE A 185 -0.10 -5.22 -3.70
C PHE A 185 1.17 -4.35 -3.67
N PRO A 186 2.18 -4.63 -4.50
CA PRO A 186 2.31 -5.75 -5.46
C PRO A 186 2.56 -7.12 -4.79
N ARG A 187 2.10 -8.21 -5.41
CA ARG A 187 2.30 -9.59 -4.91
C ARG A 187 3.34 -10.41 -5.67
N ASN A 188 3.75 -9.94 -6.84
CA ASN A 188 4.77 -10.54 -7.69
C ASN A 188 5.46 -9.47 -8.55
N TYR A 189 6.47 -9.88 -9.32
CA TYR A 189 7.20 -8.95 -10.19
C TYR A 189 6.28 -8.33 -11.25
N ASP A 190 5.40 -9.11 -11.89
CA ASP A 190 4.45 -8.60 -12.89
C ASP A 190 3.53 -7.51 -12.32
N ASN A 191 3.10 -7.65 -11.07
CA ASN A 191 2.34 -6.63 -10.35
C ASN A 191 3.16 -5.35 -10.17
N PHE A 192 4.43 -5.48 -9.78
CA PHE A 192 5.32 -4.34 -9.61
C PHE A 192 5.63 -3.65 -10.94
N ASP A 193 5.96 -4.41 -11.98
CA ASP A 193 6.24 -3.92 -13.33
C ASP A 193 5.01 -3.22 -13.94
N GLY A 194 3.84 -3.85 -13.83
CA GLY A 194 2.58 -3.26 -14.26
C GLY A 194 2.26 -1.97 -13.51
N TRP A 195 2.48 -1.93 -12.18
CA TRP A 195 2.31 -0.70 -11.40
C TRP A 195 3.19 0.41 -11.91
N MET A 196 4.47 0.12 -12.14
CA MET A 196 5.40 1.13 -12.60
C MET A 196 5.06 1.64 -14.00
N SER A 197 4.59 0.76 -14.88
CA SER A 197 4.17 1.10 -16.24
C SER A 197 2.90 1.95 -16.27
N ILE A 198 1.90 1.62 -15.45
CA ILE A 198 0.56 2.25 -15.51
C ILE A 198 0.41 3.40 -14.50
N ILE A 199 0.93 3.20 -13.29
CA ILE A 199 0.75 4.10 -12.13
C ILE A 199 2.05 4.83 -11.75
N GLY A 200 3.22 4.36 -12.18
CA GLY A 200 4.52 4.91 -11.74
C GLY A 200 4.74 6.40 -12.07
N ASN A 201 4.14 6.90 -13.15
CA ASN A 201 4.15 8.33 -13.50
C ASN A 201 2.99 9.13 -12.86
N TYR A 202 2.00 8.43 -12.33
CA TYR A 202 0.84 9.01 -11.67
C TYR A 202 1.10 9.20 -10.19
N ALA A 203 1.65 8.21 -9.49
CA ALA A 203 1.87 8.21 -8.05
C ALA A 203 3.34 7.98 -7.68
N TYR A 204 3.76 8.59 -6.57
CA TYR A 204 5.10 8.44 -6.00
C TYR A 204 5.08 7.41 -4.88
N VAL A 205 5.84 6.33 -5.05
CA VAL A 205 6.02 5.29 -4.03
C VAL A 205 7.19 5.64 -3.12
N HIS A 206 6.86 5.84 -1.86
CA HIS A 206 7.77 6.31 -0.85
C HIS A 206 8.53 5.16 -0.18
N LEU A 207 7.78 4.31 0.53
CA LEU A 207 8.28 3.19 1.31
C LEU A 207 7.39 1.96 1.09
N CYS A 208 7.95 0.80 1.41
CA CYS A 208 7.25 -0.45 1.59
C CYS A 208 7.40 -0.89 3.05
N LEU A 209 6.29 -0.98 3.77
CA LEU A 209 6.24 -1.60 5.09
C LEU A 209 5.93 -3.08 4.92
N PHE A 210 6.82 -3.93 5.42
CA PHE A 210 6.65 -5.38 5.38
C PHE A 210 6.32 -5.92 6.76
N LEU A 211 5.10 -6.42 6.94
CA LEU A 211 4.69 -7.09 8.18
C LEU A 211 5.18 -8.53 8.17
N TYR A 212 6.28 -8.78 8.87
CA TYR A 212 6.82 -10.11 9.09
C TYR A 212 6.01 -10.83 10.16
N CYS A 213 5.49 -12.02 9.84
CA CYS A 213 4.76 -12.87 10.77
C CYS A 213 5.09 -14.32 10.44
N ASP A 214 5.19 -15.17 11.47
CA ASP A 214 5.49 -16.58 11.31
C ASP A 214 4.26 -17.32 10.77
N ASP A 215 4.50 -18.42 10.04
CA ASP A 215 3.45 -19.16 9.34
C ASP A 215 2.34 -19.65 10.28
N ASP A 216 2.70 -20.18 11.46
CA ASP A 216 1.72 -20.69 12.44
C ASP A 216 0.76 -19.59 12.91
N ASN A 217 1.29 -18.43 13.29
CA ASN A 217 0.49 -17.26 13.67
C ASN A 217 -0.41 -16.79 12.53
N MET A 218 0.11 -16.79 11.30
CA MET A 218 -0.65 -16.40 10.12
C MET A 218 -1.81 -17.37 9.82
N ILE A 219 -1.57 -18.67 9.93
CA ILE A 219 -2.57 -19.73 9.72
C ILE A 219 -3.68 -19.58 10.76
N GLU A 220 -3.34 -19.52 12.05
CA GLU A 220 -4.30 -19.39 13.14
C GLU A 220 -5.20 -18.15 12.95
N ARG A 221 -4.59 -16.99 12.66
CA ARG A 221 -5.31 -15.74 12.42
C ARG A 221 -6.25 -15.83 11.21
N CYS A 222 -5.82 -16.49 10.14
CA CYS A 222 -6.63 -16.67 8.94
C CYS A 222 -7.84 -17.57 9.19
N ILE A 223 -7.66 -18.70 9.87
CA ILE A 223 -8.75 -19.61 10.22
C ILE A 223 -9.77 -18.90 11.13
N ASN A 224 -9.30 -18.24 12.18
CA ASN A 224 -10.16 -17.48 13.09
C ASN A 224 -10.95 -16.38 12.35
N ARG A 225 -10.32 -15.70 11.38
CA ARG A 225 -11.01 -14.73 10.54
C ARG A 225 -12.08 -15.38 9.65
N GLY A 226 -11.78 -16.51 9.02
CA GLY A 226 -12.76 -17.26 8.21
C GLY A 226 -14.02 -17.60 9.02
N LEU A 227 -13.83 -18.06 10.27
CA LEU A 227 -14.93 -18.38 11.19
C LEU A 227 -15.78 -17.17 11.58
N ILE A 228 -15.17 -16.01 11.80
CA ILE A 228 -15.87 -14.80 12.29
C ILE A 228 -16.49 -13.99 11.14
N SER A 229 -15.78 -13.81 10.02
CA SER A 229 -16.18 -12.89 8.95
C SER A 229 -16.85 -13.58 7.76
N GLY A 230 -16.90 -14.91 7.72
CA GLY A 230 -17.43 -15.66 6.57
C GLY A 230 -16.58 -15.53 5.31
N ARG A 231 -15.27 -15.27 5.44
CA ARG A 231 -14.37 -15.22 4.27
C ARG A 231 -14.20 -16.62 3.69
N VAL A 232 -14.83 -16.84 2.54
CA VAL A 232 -14.83 -18.13 1.83
C VAL A 232 -13.43 -18.60 1.42
N ASP A 233 -12.50 -17.67 1.19
CA ASP A 233 -11.11 -17.90 0.80
C ASP A 233 -10.14 -18.14 1.96
N ASP A 234 -10.65 -18.22 3.20
CA ASP A 234 -9.87 -18.51 4.41
C ASP A 234 -10.09 -19.98 4.86
N ASN A 235 -9.76 -20.92 3.97
CA ASN A 235 -9.73 -22.37 4.24
C ASN A 235 -8.31 -22.92 4.01
N MET A 236 -8.00 -24.12 4.53
CA MET A 236 -6.63 -24.67 4.50
C MET A 236 -6.04 -24.84 3.10
N ASP A 237 -6.85 -25.22 2.12
CA ASP A 237 -6.38 -25.46 0.75
C ASP A 237 -6.00 -24.15 0.06
N THR A 238 -6.87 -23.14 0.16
CA THR A 238 -6.60 -21.79 -0.36
C THR A 238 -5.46 -21.11 0.40
N LEU A 239 -5.38 -21.30 1.72
CA LEU A 239 -4.30 -20.72 2.54
C LEU A 239 -2.94 -21.27 2.12
N ARG A 240 -2.78 -22.59 1.99
CA ARG A 240 -1.51 -23.20 1.54
C ARG A 240 -0.99 -22.57 0.24
N LYS A 241 -1.85 -22.44 -0.76
CA LYS A 241 -1.51 -21.77 -2.04
C LYS A 241 -1.13 -20.30 -1.85
N ARG A 242 -1.82 -19.57 -0.97
CA ARG A 242 -1.51 -18.16 -0.65
C ARG A 242 -0.16 -18.01 0.07
N PHE A 243 0.21 -18.94 0.95
CA PHE A 243 1.52 -18.96 1.60
C PHE A 243 2.63 -19.28 0.60
N GLU A 244 2.43 -20.27 -0.26
CA GLU A 244 3.39 -20.63 -1.31
C GLU A 244 3.61 -19.46 -2.27
N THR A 245 2.52 -18.84 -2.74
CA THR A 245 2.57 -17.64 -3.58
C THR A 245 3.29 -16.48 -2.87
N HIS A 246 3.07 -16.31 -1.57
CA HIS A 246 3.75 -15.27 -0.79
C HIS A 246 5.26 -15.50 -0.76
N LYS A 247 5.70 -16.73 -0.47
CA LYS A 247 7.13 -17.09 -0.39
C LYS A 247 7.82 -17.02 -1.75
N ASN A 248 7.17 -17.50 -2.81
CA ASN A 248 7.82 -17.63 -4.11
C ASN A 248 7.75 -16.34 -4.94
N SER A 249 6.67 -15.56 -4.80
CA SER A 249 6.39 -14.45 -5.72
C SER A 249 6.48 -13.07 -5.07
N CYS A 250 6.11 -12.92 -3.79
CA CYS A 250 6.12 -11.61 -3.12
C CYS A 250 7.52 -11.24 -2.59
N ILE A 251 8.26 -12.22 -2.11
CA ILE A 251 9.63 -12.07 -1.60
C ILE A 251 10.60 -11.39 -2.60
N PRO A 252 10.65 -11.78 -3.89
CA PRO A 252 11.48 -11.09 -4.87
C PRO A 252 11.17 -9.60 -5.01
N VAL A 253 9.91 -9.20 -4.84
CA VAL A 253 9.50 -7.80 -4.89
C VAL A 253 10.03 -7.02 -3.69
N ILE A 254 10.02 -7.61 -2.50
CA ILE A 254 10.58 -6.99 -1.28
C ILE A 254 12.06 -6.68 -1.48
N ASN A 255 12.81 -7.57 -2.16
CA ASN A 255 14.22 -7.35 -2.46
C ASN A 255 14.48 -6.09 -3.30
N LEU A 256 13.57 -5.71 -4.21
CA LEU A 256 13.67 -4.45 -4.96
C LEU A 256 13.65 -3.24 -4.02
N PHE A 257 12.74 -3.22 -3.05
CA PHE A 257 12.66 -2.14 -2.06
C PHE A 257 13.84 -2.14 -1.09
N LEU A 258 14.34 -3.32 -0.71
CA LEU A 258 15.51 -3.44 0.17
C LEU A 258 16.76 -2.84 -0.49
N ASN A 259 17.02 -3.17 -1.75
CA ASN A 259 18.15 -2.64 -2.51
C ASN A 259 18.13 -1.10 -2.61
N GLU A 260 16.94 -0.51 -2.64
CA GLU A 260 16.75 0.94 -2.73
C GLU A 260 16.76 1.65 -1.36
N ASN A 261 16.87 0.88 -0.25
CA ASN A 261 16.67 1.36 1.12
C ASN A 261 15.27 1.96 1.31
N LYS A 262 14.23 1.29 0.81
CA LYS A 262 12.83 1.71 0.88
C LYS A 262 11.94 0.70 1.58
N CYS A 263 12.49 -0.37 2.16
CA CYS A 263 11.71 -1.38 2.88
C CYS A 263 11.98 -1.34 4.37
N ILE A 264 10.92 -1.27 5.19
CA ILE A 264 11.01 -1.39 6.65
C ILE A 264 10.25 -2.64 7.08
N PHE A 265 10.91 -3.54 7.81
CA PHE A 265 10.28 -4.72 8.38
C PHE A 265 9.68 -4.38 9.74
N ILE A 266 8.44 -4.81 9.96
CA ILE A 266 7.72 -4.68 11.23
C ILE A 266 7.42 -6.08 11.75
N ASN A 267 7.81 -6.34 13.00
CA ASN A 267 7.52 -7.63 13.65
C ASN A 267 6.04 -7.74 14.02
N ALA A 268 5.26 -8.45 13.21
CA ALA A 268 3.83 -8.66 13.36
C ALA A 268 3.44 -9.93 14.14
N ASN A 269 4.41 -10.60 14.76
CA ASN A 269 4.17 -11.69 15.72
C ASN A 269 3.74 -11.19 17.12
N ARG A 270 3.74 -9.87 17.34
CA ARG A 270 3.29 -9.24 18.59
C ARG A 270 1.81 -8.88 18.54
N ASN A 271 1.28 -8.36 19.64
CA ASN A 271 -0.10 -7.87 19.70
C ASN A 271 -0.29 -6.62 18.79
N ILE A 272 -1.56 -6.29 18.50
CA ILE A 272 -1.91 -5.21 17.58
C ILE A 272 -1.30 -3.87 18.00
N GLN A 273 -1.27 -3.57 19.30
CA GLN A 273 -0.78 -2.29 19.82
C GLN A 273 0.73 -2.15 19.68
N ASP A 274 1.51 -3.20 19.93
CA ASP A 274 2.97 -3.16 19.78
C ASP A 274 3.39 -3.04 18.32
N VAL A 275 2.65 -3.69 17.41
CA VAL A 275 2.85 -3.52 15.97
C VAL A 275 2.51 -2.07 15.56
N TRP A 276 1.41 -1.53 16.11
CA TRP A 276 0.98 -0.18 15.83
C TRP A 276 1.98 0.86 16.34
N ASN A 277 2.53 0.70 17.55
CA ASN A 277 3.55 1.60 18.11
C ASN A 277 4.76 1.75 17.17
N ASP A 278 5.22 0.64 16.60
CA ASP A 278 6.35 0.68 15.66
C ASP A 278 5.99 1.35 14.33
N ILE A 279 4.78 1.11 13.82
CA ILE A 279 4.28 1.81 12.62
C ILE A 279 4.13 3.31 12.89
N GLN A 280 3.61 3.70 14.06
CA GLN A 280 3.51 5.11 14.44
C GLN A 280 4.89 5.77 14.48
N TYR A 281 5.89 5.07 15.00
CA TYR A 281 7.25 5.57 14.98
C TYR A 281 7.75 5.81 13.55
N VAL A 282 7.53 4.86 12.64
CA VAL A 282 7.90 5.03 11.22
C VAL A 282 7.20 6.24 10.60
N PHE A 283 5.88 6.36 10.76
CA PHE A 283 5.11 7.44 10.14
C PHE A 283 5.44 8.83 10.70
N THR A 284 5.91 8.91 11.94
CA THR A 284 6.31 10.17 12.57
C THR A 284 7.76 10.58 12.24
N ASN A 285 8.55 9.67 11.69
CA ASN A 285 9.99 9.88 11.41
C ASN A 285 10.39 9.71 9.94
N MET A 286 9.44 9.41 9.04
CA MET A 286 9.63 9.39 7.58
C MET A 286 9.46 10.77 6.95
#